data_AF-A0A6L8ESE6-F1
#
_entry.id   AF-A0A6L8ESE6-F1
#
_cell.length_a   1.000
_cell.length_b   1.000
_cell.length_c   1.000
_cell.angle_alpha   90.00
_cell.angle_beta   90.00
_cell.angle_gamma   90.00
#
_symmetry.space_group_name_H-M   'P 1'
#
loop_
_entity.id
_entity.type
_entity.pdbx_description
1 polymer ?
#
loop_
_entity_poly.entity_id
_entity_poly.type
_entity_poly.pdbx_seq_one_letter_code
_entity_poly.pdbx_strand_id
1 'polypeptide(L)'
;MAMSVYAGTTLIEAEKIVEGDYSAFDWRERVAYCKVYLGMNPAIRDAENALDNDTDKPVVVALLLKSEKMLVKNRVKHLSAIKTARIIPDEELLKRTGYLFDKEKLLGLPEGVVMRASNGVYLVQCDVNQYQCSLRGKRDAFSRNQQVYVGDRVKIQVIDERHGVIAAVMRRKRQYKRRGTQSKGVILIPNLDGLVIVSSVKEPPIWQRMLDKFLVIAEASGIEPLVCFNKIDMLENRSEVDAMVTLYGKIGYPAIVTSATTGEGIENLKAWMKRRTSAVSGLSGVGKSSLLNAIQPGLKLRTNAVNPKRGGRHTTAATQLYKLDFGGFIADTPGLRELHFYDIEPRLMDRYFPEMNSLREHCTRGACTHTYEEGCAVEMALKKGNISQSRYESYCEFQKSSG
;
A
#
# COMPACT_ATOMS: atom_id res chain seq x y z
N MET A 1 11.47 22.50 -10.07
CA MET A 1 10.69 21.27 -10.27
C MET A 1 11.64 20.17 -10.70
N ALA A 2 12.05 19.29 -9.79
CA ALA A 2 12.97 18.21 -10.11
C ALA A 2 12.24 17.13 -10.93
N MET A 3 12.65 16.94 -12.18
CA MET A 3 12.21 15.82 -13.02
C MET A 3 12.90 14.54 -12.53
N SER A 4 12.11 13.51 -12.20
CA SER A 4 12.64 12.18 -11.88
C SER A 4 13.08 11.49 -13.18
N VAL A 5 14.29 10.94 -13.21
CA VAL A 5 14.83 10.32 -14.44
C VAL A 5 14.60 8.81 -14.45
N TYR A 6 14.47 8.17 -13.28
CA TYR A 6 14.14 6.74 -13.17
C TYR A 6 13.49 6.42 -11.83
N ALA A 7 12.27 5.89 -11.84
CA ALA A 7 11.63 5.21 -10.70
C ALA A 7 11.97 5.77 -9.28
N GLY A 8 11.84 7.08 -9.06
CA GLY A 8 12.11 7.70 -7.74
C GLY A 8 13.48 8.36 -7.57
N THR A 9 14.41 8.18 -8.51
CA THR A 9 15.71 8.85 -8.53
C THR A 9 15.59 10.23 -9.17
N THR A 10 16.01 11.28 -8.45
CA THR A 10 16.06 12.64 -8.98
C THR A 10 17.15 12.78 -10.05
N LEU A 11 17.03 13.77 -10.94
CA LEU A 11 18.05 14.03 -11.97
C LEU A 11 19.45 14.19 -11.35
N ILE A 12 19.51 14.85 -10.20
CA ILE A 12 20.73 15.12 -9.42
C ILE A 12 21.33 13.81 -8.86
N GLU A 13 20.51 12.90 -8.35
CA GLU A 13 21.00 11.59 -7.88
C GLU A 13 21.50 10.73 -9.04
N ALA A 14 20.86 10.81 -10.21
CA ALA A 14 21.29 10.08 -11.40
C ALA A 14 22.65 10.59 -11.92
N GLU A 15 22.87 11.91 -11.91
CA GLU A 15 24.15 12.52 -12.28
C GLU A 15 25.27 12.12 -11.32
N LYS A 16 25.02 12.14 -10.01
CA LYS A 16 26.00 11.71 -8.99
C LYS A 16 26.41 10.24 -9.13
N ILE A 17 25.44 9.36 -9.42
CA ILE A 17 25.72 7.93 -9.68
C ILE A 17 26.61 7.76 -10.92
N VAL A 18 26.40 8.56 -11.96
CA VAL A 18 27.22 8.53 -13.18
C VAL A 18 28.65 9.03 -12.91
N GLU A 19 28.81 9.99 -11.99
CA GLU A 19 30.10 10.51 -11.53
C GLU A 19 30.82 9.58 -10.52
N GLY A 20 30.17 8.48 -10.10
CA GLY A 20 30.72 7.52 -9.15
C GLY A 20 30.53 7.92 -7.68
N ASP A 21 29.71 8.94 -7.42
CA ASP A 21 29.30 9.35 -6.07
C ASP A 21 27.99 8.64 -5.69
N TYR A 22 28.10 7.63 -4.83
CA TYR A 22 26.99 6.82 -4.34
C TYR A 22 26.48 7.27 -2.96
N SER A 23 26.99 8.39 -2.42
CA SER A 23 26.69 8.85 -1.05
C SER A 23 25.21 9.21 -0.83
N ALA A 24 24.56 9.71 -1.88
CA ALA A 24 23.14 10.11 -1.87
C ALA A 24 22.18 8.97 -2.24
N PHE A 25 22.68 7.79 -2.59
CA PHE A 25 21.87 6.68 -3.07
C PHE A 25 21.66 5.64 -1.96
N ASP A 26 20.46 5.62 -1.37
CA ASP A 26 20.07 4.55 -0.45
C ASP A 26 19.75 3.26 -1.21
N TRP A 27 20.82 2.52 -1.51
CA TRP A 27 20.75 1.24 -2.18
C TRP A 27 20.00 0.17 -1.37
N ARG A 28 19.94 0.27 -0.03
CA ARG A 28 19.23 -0.71 0.81
C ARG A 28 17.73 -0.50 0.71
N GLU A 29 17.28 0.74 0.76
CA GLU A 29 15.90 1.12 0.42
C GLU A 29 15.57 0.69 -1.01
N ARG A 30 16.53 0.81 -1.94
CA ARG A 30 16.33 0.41 -3.33
C ARG A 30 16.23 -1.10 -3.54
N VAL A 31 17.04 -1.92 -2.87
CA VAL A 31 16.89 -3.39 -2.91
C VAL A 31 15.50 -3.78 -2.40
N ALA A 32 15.04 -3.17 -1.31
CA ALA A 32 13.70 -3.40 -0.77
C ALA A 32 12.60 -2.98 -1.76
N TYR A 33 12.73 -1.79 -2.37
CA TYR A 33 11.82 -1.31 -3.41
C TYR A 33 11.81 -2.27 -4.62
N CYS A 34 12.97 -2.63 -5.18
CA CYS A 34 13.07 -3.54 -6.31
C CYS A 34 12.52 -4.93 -5.98
N LYS A 35 12.71 -5.44 -4.76
CA LYS A 35 12.13 -6.71 -4.29
C LYS A 35 10.60 -6.66 -4.28
N VAL A 36 10.01 -5.55 -3.81
CA VAL A 36 8.55 -5.32 -3.76
C VAL A 36 7.93 -5.14 -5.16
N TYR A 37 8.63 -4.45 -6.06
CA TYR A 37 8.10 -4.07 -7.37
C TYR A 37 8.46 -5.05 -8.50
N LEU A 38 9.67 -5.64 -8.48
CA LEU A 38 10.19 -6.51 -9.54
C LEU A 38 10.14 -8.00 -9.16
N GLY A 39 9.97 -8.32 -7.88
CA GLY A 39 10.11 -9.68 -7.36
C GLY A 39 11.56 -10.14 -7.31
N MET A 40 11.82 -11.28 -6.65
CA MET A 40 13.19 -11.79 -6.49
C MET A 40 13.76 -12.28 -7.82
N ASN A 41 14.84 -11.65 -8.30
CA ASN A 41 15.60 -12.09 -9.47
C ASN A 41 17.08 -12.28 -9.10
N PRO A 42 17.91 -12.96 -9.94
CA PRO A 42 19.30 -13.24 -9.59
C PRO A 42 20.11 -11.98 -9.23
N ALA A 43 19.89 -10.86 -9.92
CA ALA A 43 20.59 -9.62 -9.63
C ALA A 43 20.15 -8.97 -8.30
N ILE A 44 18.87 -9.08 -7.93
CA ILE A 44 18.35 -8.65 -6.63
C ILE A 44 18.85 -9.58 -5.51
N ARG A 45 18.96 -10.89 -5.78
CA ARG A 45 19.52 -11.88 -4.84
C ARG A 45 21.02 -11.67 -4.62
N ASP A 46 21.77 -11.39 -5.69
CA ASP A 46 23.19 -11.08 -5.61
C ASP A 46 23.42 -9.73 -4.88
N ALA A 47 22.55 -8.74 -5.12
CA ALA A 47 22.54 -7.48 -4.38
C ALA A 47 22.19 -7.67 -2.89
N GLU A 48 21.30 -8.62 -2.57
CA GLU A 48 20.93 -8.98 -1.20
C GLU A 48 22.06 -9.77 -0.50
N ASN A 49 22.80 -10.61 -1.23
CA ASN A 49 23.93 -11.35 -0.67
C ASN A 49 25.17 -10.48 -0.45
N ALA A 50 25.27 -9.35 -1.16
CA ALA A 50 26.34 -8.36 -0.97
C ALA A 50 26.02 -7.33 0.14
N LEU A 51 25.05 -7.62 1.03
CA LEU A 51 24.54 -6.67 2.03
C LEU A 51 25.44 -6.40 3.25
N ASP A 52 26.63 -7.01 3.34
CA ASP A 52 27.40 -7.03 4.58
C ASP A 52 28.32 -5.79 4.80
N ASN A 53 28.60 -4.96 3.78
CA ASN A 53 29.41 -3.74 3.94
C ASN A 53 29.09 -2.62 2.93
N ASP A 54 29.28 -1.36 3.34
CA ASP A 54 29.14 -0.17 2.49
C ASP A 54 30.18 -0.09 1.36
N THR A 55 31.28 -0.86 1.44
CA THR A 55 32.25 -1.01 0.34
C THR A 55 31.64 -1.69 -0.91
N ASP A 56 30.54 -2.41 -0.76
CA ASP A 56 29.86 -3.12 -1.84
C ASP A 56 28.79 -2.27 -2.55
N LYS A 57 28.59 -1.02 -2.09
CA LYS A 57 27.66 -0.02 -2.67
C LYS A 57 27.74 0.06 -4.20
N PRO A 58 28.92 0.21 -4.83
CA PRO A 58 29.01 0.30 -6.29
C PRO A 58 28.56 -0.98 -7.00
N VAL A 59 28.84 -2.14 -6.40
CA VAL A 59 28.46 -3.46 -6.93
C VAL A 59 26.95 -3.66 -6.84
N VAL A 60 26.34 -3.30 -5.72
CA VAL A 60 24.90 -3.40 -5.51
C VAL A 60 24.13 -2.44 -6.40
N VAL A 61 24.59 -1.19 -6.53
CA VAL A 61 24.01 -0.21 -7.48
C VAL A 61 24.09 -0.72 -8.91
N ALA A 62 25.23 -1.28 -9.32
CA ALA A 62 25.39 -1.88 -10.64
C ALA A 62 24.46 -3.09 -10.86
N LEU A 63 24.26 -3.94 -9.84
CA LEU A 63 23.35 -5.09 -9.88
C LEU A 63 21.87 -4.66 -9.93
N LEU A 64 21.49 -3.62 -9.19
CA LEU A 64 20.15 -3.04 -9.22
C LEU A 64 19.84 -2.41 -10.57
N LEU A 65 20.77 -1.61 -11.12
CA LEU A 65 20.65 -1.06 -12.48
C LEU A 65 20.62 -2.17 -13.54
N LYS A 66 21.34 -3.27 -13.32
CA LYS A 66 21.30 -4.47 -14.17
C LYS A 66 19.95 -5.20 -14.05
N SER A 67 19.35 -5.26 -12.85
CA SER A 67 18.02 -5.84 -12.60
C SER A 67 16.91 -5.04 -13.30
N GLU A 68 17.02 -3.71 -13.29
CA GLU A 68 16.11 -2.81 -14.01
C GLU A 68 16.33 -2.88 -15.54
N LYS A 69 17.56 -3.11 -16.00
CA LYS A 69 17.87 -3.42 -17.41
C LYS A 69 17.47 -4.84 -17.84
N MET A 70 17.37 -5.81 -16.94
CA MET A 70 16.86 -7.17 -17.25
C MET A 70 15.39 -7.16 -17.67
N LEU A 71 14.60 -6.17 -17.24
CA LEU A 71 13.25 -5.91 -17.79
C LEU A 71 13.28 -5.54 -19.28
N VAL A 72 14.41 -5.01 -19.77
CA VAL A 72 14.46 -4.36 -21.08
C VAL A 72 14.91 -5.29 -22.20
N LYS A 73 15.80 -6.26 -22.00
CA LYS A 73 16.26 -7.11 -23.11
C LYS A 73 16.90 -8.40 -22.61
N ASN A 74 16.37 -9.52 -23.08
CA ASN A 74 17.05 -10.81 -23.21
C ASN A 74 18.33 -10.75 -24.11
N ARG A 75 19.13 -9.67 -24.11
CA ARG A 75 20.29 -9.48 -25.00
C ARG A 75 21.34 -8.48 -24.48
N VAL A 76 21.92 -8.68 -23.30
CA VAL A 76 23.22 -8.07 -22.98
C VAL A 76 24.08 -9.09 -22.24
N LYS A 77 25.10 -9.63 -22.94
CA LYS A 77 25.98 -10.69 -22.41
C LYS A 77 27.19 -10.17 -21.61
N HIS A 78 27.50 -8.86 -21.59
CA HIS A 78 28.72 -8.36 -20.91
C HIS A 78 28.56 -6.97 -20.26
N LEU A 79 29.28 -6.77 -19.14
CA LEU A 79 29.36 -5.56 -18.30
C LEU A 79 29.89 -4.31 -19.01
N SER A 80 30.62 -4.47 -20.12
CA SER A 80 31.21 -3.36 -20.89
C SER A 80 30.18 -2.43 -21.56
N ALA A 81 28.93 -2.88 -21.72
CA ALA A 81 27.84 -2.09 -22.28
C ALA A 81 27.20 -1.08 -21.30
N ILE A 82 27.65 -1.04 -20.04
CA ILE A 82 27.12 -0.11 -19.02
C ILE A 82 27.58 1.33 -19.28
N LYS A 83 28.79 1.55 -19.80
CA LYS A 83 29.35 2.87 -20.12
C LYS A 83 28.62 3.59 -21.27
N THR A 84 27.86 2.86 -22.10
CA THR A 84 27.12 3.38 -23.26
C THR A 84 25.60 3.41 -23.04
N ALA A 85 25.14 3.19 -21.81
CA ALA A 85 23.72 3.14 -21.51
C ALA A 85 23.07 4.53 -21.61
N ARG A 86 22.41 4.79 -22.74
CA ARG A 86 21.58 5.99 -22.96
C ARG A 86 20.48 6.08 -21.89
N ILE A 87 20.27 7.30 -21.37
CA ILE A 87 19.05 7.67 -20.66
C ILE A 87 17.88 7.45 -21.62
N ILE A 88 16.94 6.60 -21.18
CA ILE A 88 15.72 6.19 -21.85
C ILE A 88 14.63 7.12 -21.30
N PRO A 89 14.08 8.04 -22.10
CA PRO A 89 12.99 8.89 -21.67
C PRO A 89 11.79 8.08 -21.18
N ASP A 90 10.99 8.62 -20.27
CA ASP A 90 9.76 7.98 -19.74
C ASP A 90 8.87 7.40 -20.84
N GLU A 91 8.80 8.06 -21.99
CA GLU A 91 8.07 7.59 -23.18
C GLU A 91 8.58 6.26 -23.73
N GLU A 92 9.88 6.03 -23.72
CA GLU A 92 10.48 4.80 -24.23
C GLU A 92 10.46 3.66 -23.18
N LEU A 93 10.44 4.00 -21.89
CA LEU A 93 10.12 3.07 -20.80
C LEU A 93 8.67 2.58 -20.89
N LEU A 94 7.72 3.50 -21.09
CA LEU A 94 6.30 3.18 -21.30
C LEU A 94 6.08 2.31 -22.56
N LYS A 95 6.88 2.51 -23.63
CA LYS A 95 6.83 1.68 -24.86
C LYS A 95 7.19 0.23 -24.56
N ARG A 96 8.11 0.00 -23.61
CA ARG A 96 8.71 -1.31 -23.31
C ARG A 96 7.94 -2.09 -22.24
N THR A 97 7.19 -1.44 -21.36
CA THR A 97 6.32 -2.11 -20.37
C THR A 97 5.02 -2.66 -20.98
N GLY A 98 4.85 -2.58 -22.31
CA GLY A 98 3.59 -2.87 -22.98
C GLY A 98 2.49 -1.84 -22.68
N TYR A 99 2.87 -0.64 -22.23
CA TYR A 99 1.97 0.46 -21.89
C TYR A 99 2.09 1.64 -22.88
N LEU A 100 2.33 1.35 -24.16
CA LEU A 100 1.92 2.27 -25.23
C LEU A 100 0.96 1.58 -26.18
N PHE A 101 -0.29 2.05 -26.14
CA PHE A 101 -0.97 2.40 -27.37
C PHE A 101 -0.86 3.91 -27.47
N ASP A 102 -0.18 4.38 -28.53
CA ASP A 102 -0.07 5.76 -29.00
C ASP A 102 -0.63 6.83 -28.04
N LYS A 103 0.23 7.59 -27.34
CA LYS A 103 -0.20 8.68 -26.45
C LYS A 103 -1.19 9.62 -27.14
N GLU A 104 -1.00 9.86 -28.44
CA GLU A 104 -1.91 10.62 -29.31
C GLU A 104 -3.31 10.00 -29.42
N LYS A 105 -3.44 8.66 -29.46
CA LYS A 105 -4.73 7.96 -29.49
C LYS A 105 -5.41 7.88 -28.12
N LEU A 106 -4.69 8.11 -27.03
CA LEU A 106 -5.22 8.19 -25.68
C LEU A 106 -5.56 9.63 -25.24
N LEU A 107 -5.04 10.63 -25.96
CA LEU A 107 -5.39 12.03 -25.77
C LEU A 107 -6.89 12.21 -26.05
N GLY A 108 -7.58 12.92 -25.15
CA GLY A 108 -9.03 13.12 -25.23
C GLY A 108 -9.91 11.95 -24.77
N LEU A 109 -9.37 10.75 -24.54
CA LEU A 109 -10.17 9.66 -23.98
C LEU A 109 -10.49 9.90 -22.49
N PRO A 110 -11.75 9.66 -22.06
CA PRO A 110 -12.13 9.75 -20.66
C PRO A 110 -11.28 8.84 -19.77
N GLU A 111 -10.80 9.39 -18.65
CA GLU A 111 -10.21 8.61 -17.56
C GLU A 111 -11.32 8.16 -16.60
N GLY A 112 -11.18 6.96 -16.05
CA GLY A 112 -12.12 6.45 -15.07
C GLY A 112 -11.49 5.46 -14.10
N VAL A 113 -12.28 5.05 -13.12
CA VAL A 113 -11.90 4.07 -12.10
C VAL A 113 -12.76 2.82 -12.27
N VAL A 114 -12.12 1.65 -12.28
CA VAL A 114 -12.84 0.36 -12.32
C VAL A 114 -13.53 0.12 -10.98
N MET A 115 -14.85 0.19 -10.97
CA MET A 115 -15.70 0.06 -9.78
C MET A 115 -16.02 -1.40 -9.44
N ARG A 116 -16.25 -2.21 -10.48
CA ARG A 116 -16.60 -3.64 -10.37
C ARG A 116 -16.01 -4.39 -11.56
N ALA A 117 -15.66 -5.66 -11.36
CA ALA A 117 -15.21 -6.56 -12.41
C ALA A 117 -15.91 -7.91 -12.28
N SER A 118 -16.50 -8.41 -13.36
CA SER A 118 -17.16 -9.71 -13.41
C SER A 118 -17.12 -10.28 -14.81
N ASN A 119 -16.58 -11.50 -14.98
CA ASN A 119 -16.60 -12.24 -16.24
C ASN A 119 -16.09 -11.46 -17.48
N GLY A 120 -15.06 -10.61 -17.32
CA GLY A 120 -14.50 -9.80 -18.40
C GLY A 120 -15.28 -8.53 -18.73
N VAL A 121 -16.32 -8.23 -17.94
CA VAL A 121 -17.07 -6.98 -17.95
C VAL A 121 -16.65 -6.13 -16.75
N TYR A 122 -16.37 -4.86 -17.01
CA TYR A 122 -15.83 -3.91 -16.06
C TYR A 122 -16.76 -2.70 -15.97
N LEU A 123 -17.24 -2.39 -14.78
CA LEU A 123 -18.01 -1.17 -14.56
C LEU A 123 -17.03 -0.03 -14.25
N VAL A 124 -16.93 0.97 -15.11
CA VAL A 124 -15.96 2.06 -15.00
C VAL A 124 -16.69 3.37 -14.71
N GLN A 125 -16.29 4.07 -13.64
CA GLN A 125 -16.77 5.41 -13.32
C GLN A 125 -15.87 6.46 -13.99
N CYS A 126 -16.42 7.26 -14.89
CA CYS A 126 -15.77 8.40 -15.54
C CYS A 126 -16.52 9.68 -15.18
N ASP A 127 -15.93 10.57 -14.39
CA ASP A 127 -16.56 11.80 -13.91
C ASP A 127 -18.00 11.57 -13.37
N VAL A 128 -19.02 12.02 -14.10
CA VAL A 128 -20.45 11.85 -13.79
C VAL A 128 -21.04 10.56 -14.37
N ASN A 129 -20.47 10.02 -15.45
CA ASN A 129 -21.00 8.88 -16.18
C ASN A 129 -20.40 7.55 -15.71
N GLN A 130 -21.14 6.47 -15.97
CA GLN A 130 -20.70 5.13 -15.67
C GLN A 130 -20.88 4.25 -16.90
N TYR A 131 -19.84 3.53 -17.27
CA TYR A 131 -19.80 2.72 -18.47
C TYR A 131 -19.57 1.25 -18.14
N GLN A 132 -20.31 0.38 -18.81
CA GLN A 132 -20.02 -1.04 -18.87
C GLN A 132 -19.00 -1.29 -19.97
N CYS A 133 -17.77 -1.61 -19.56
CA CYS A 133 -16.64 -1.78 -20.45
C CYS A 133 -16.21 -3.23 -20.62
N SER A 134 -15.74 -3.55 -21.82
CA SER A 134 -14.99 -4.78 -22.11
C SER A 134 -13.51 -4.43 -22.38
N LEU A 135 -12.66 -5.45 -22.52
CA LEU A 135 -11.27 -5.25 -22.95
C LEU A 135 -11.19 -5.24 -24.48
N ARG A 136 -10.30 -4.39 -25.03
CA ARG A 136 -10.06 -4.31 -26.48
C ARG A 136 -9.26 -5.51 -26.98
N GLY A 137 -9.78 -6.24 -27.98
CA GLY A 137 -9.02 -7.23 -28.78
C GLY A 137 -8.95 -8.66 -28.20
N LYS A 138 -8.34 -9.58 -28.95
CA LYS A 138 -8.10 -10.97 -28.51
C LYS A 138 -7.36 -10.95 -27.16
N ARG A 139 -7.81 -11.79 -26.22
CA ARG A 139 -7.30 -11.93 -24.84
C ARG A 139 -5.77 -12.03 -24.71
N ASP A 140 -5.04 -12.28 -25.80
CA ASP A 140 -3.59 -12.38 -25.89
C ASP A 140 -2.82 -11.05 -25.84
N ALA A 141 -3.44 -9.90 -26.22
CA ALA A 141 -2.77 -8.59 -26.14
C ALA A 141 -2.60 -8.12 -24.68
N PHE A 142 -3.57 -8.45 -23.83
CA PHE A 142 -3.39 -8.47 -22.38
C PHE A 142 -2.69 -9.78 -22.01
N SER A 143 -1.40 -9.89 -22.37
CA SER A 143 -0.59 -11.04 -21.98
C SER A 143 -0.66 -11.24 -20.45
N ARG A 144 -0.29 -12.44 -19.98
CA ARG A 144 -0.42 -12.98 -18.60
C ARG A 144 -0.08 -12.05 -17.42
N ASN A 145 0.45 -10.85 -17.66
CA ASN A 145 0.82 -9.82 -16.69
C ASN A 145 -0.08 -8.56 -16.67
N GLN A 146 -1.09 -8.42 -17.52
CA GLN A 146 -1.94 -7.21 -17.61
C GLN A 146 -3.39 -7.47 -17.16
N GLN A 147 -3.58 -8.04 -15.97
CA GLN A 147 -4.91 -8.20 -15.39
C GLN A 147 -5.46 -6.84 -14.90
N VAL A 148 -6.69 -6.50 -15.27
CA VAL A 148 -7.43 -5.33 -14.77
C VAL A 148 -8.11 -5.69 -13.44
N TYR A 149 -7.92 -4.87 -12.42
CA TYR A 149 -8.53 -5.04 -11.10
C TYR A 149 -9.47 -3.89 -10.76
N VAL A 150 -10.40 -4.14 -9.84
CA VAL A 150 -11.21 -3.10 -9.22
C VAL A 150 -10.31 -2.11 -8.49
N GLY A 151 -10.43 -0.81 -8.78
CA GLY A 151 -9.53 0.26 -8.32
C GLY A 151 -8.47 0.68 -9.32
N ASP A 152 -8.32 -0.01 -10.44
CA ASP A 152 -7.47 0.47 -11.52
C ASP A 152 -8.03 1.76 -12.12
N ARG A 153 -7.14 2.72 -12.35
CA ARG A 153 -7.42 3.88 -13.20
C ARG A 153 -7.24 3.45 -14.64
N VAL A 154 -8.18 3.78 -15.51
CA VAL A 154 -8.22 3.34 -16.90
C VAL A 154 -8.59 4.48 -17.83
N LYS A 155 -8.19 4.39 -19.10
CA LYS A 155 -8.78 5.19 -20.17
C LYS A 155 -9.74 4.34 -20.98
N ILE A 156 -10.89 4.90 -21.31
CA ILE A 156 -11.93 4.19 -22.06
C ILE A 156 -12.20 4.85 -23.41
N GLN A 157 -12.49 4.02 -24.42
CA GLN A 157 -13.14 4.46 -25.64
C GLN A 157 -14.63 4.28 -25.47
N VAL A 158 -15.39 5.38 -25.45
CA VAL A 158 -16.85 5.35 -25.36
C VAL A 158 -17.41 4.83 -26.68
N ILE A 159 -18.30 3.83 -26.61
CA ILE A 159 -19.04 3.31 -27.77
C ILE A 159 -20.38 4.02 -27.86
N ASP A 160 -21.11 4.09 -26.74
CA ASP A 160 -22.42 4.73 -26.62
C ASP A 160 -22.60 5.28 -25.19
N GLU A 161 -23.82 5.71 -24.84
CA GLU A 161 -24.14 6.31 -23.54
C GLU A 161 -23.85 5.40 -22.33
N ARG A 162 -23.81 4.08 -22.50
CA ARG A 162 -23.65 3.10 -21.42
C ARG A 162 -22.48 2.14 -21.62
N HIS A 163 -21.93 2.03 -22.82
CA HIS A 163 -20.89 1.05 -23.14
C HIS A 163 -19.59 1.70 -23.57
N GLY A 164 -18.49 1.02 -23.27
CA GLY A 164 -17.17 1.42 -23.71
C GLY A 164 -16.19 0.26 -23.79
N VAL A 165 -14.96 0.56 -24.13
CA VAL A 165 -13.86 -0.40 -24.15
C VAL A 165 -12.70 0.18 -23.37
N ILE A 166 -12.14 -0.58 -22.42
CA ILE A 166 -10.91 -0.20 -21.73
C ILE A 166 -9.79 -0.20 -22.77
N ALA A 167 -9.26 0.98 -23.05
CA ALA A 167 -8.18 1.21 -23.99
C ALA A 167 -6.82 1.06 -23.32
N ALA A 168 -6.70 1.47 -22.04
CA ALA A 168 -5.47 1.37 -21.27
C ALA A 168 -5.74 1.31 -19.77
N VAL A 169 -4.86 0.63 -19.04
CA VAL A 169 -4.74 0.73 -17.58
C VAL A 169 -3.62 1.72 -17.26
N MET A 170 -3.86 2.65 -16.35
CA MET A 170 -2.89 3.65 -15.95
C MET A 170 -1.91 3.05 -14.93
N ARG A 171 -0.73 3.67 -14.78
CA ARG A 171 0.27 3.24 -13.80
C ARG A 171 -0.32 3.23 -12.38
N ARG A 172 -0.25 2.06 -11.73
CA ARG A 172 -0.64 1.90 -10.31
C ARG A 172 0.38 2.59 -9.43
N LYS A 173 -0.06 3.53 -8.58
CA LYS A 173 0.82 4.22 -7.63
C LYS A 173 1.15 3.37 -6.40
N ARG A 174 0.18 2.57 -5.96
CA ARG A 174 0.25 1.68 -4.78
C ARG A 174 -0.51 0.39 -5.09
N GLN A 175 -0.20 -0.71 -4.41
CA GLN A 175 -0.88 -1.98 -4.60
C GLN A 175 -0.91 -2.77 -3.30
N TYR A 176 -2.10 -3.09 -2.81
CA TYR A 176 -2.24 -4.04 -1.71
C TYR A 176 -2.27 -5.47 -2.28
N LYS A 177 -1.34 -6.30 -1.83
CA LYS A 177 -1.14 -7.67 -2.31
C LYS A 177 -1.35 -8.67 -1.16
N ARG A 178 -1.75 -9.89 -1.51
CA ARG A 178 -1.75 -11.05 -0.61
C ARG A 178 -0.93 -12.17 -1.24
N ARG A 179 -0.27 -12.99 -0.43
CA ARG A 179 0.44 -14.18 -0.91
C ARG A 179 -0.54 -15.17 -1.58
N GLY A 180 -0.31 -15.49 -2.84
CA GLY A 180 -1.06 -16.51 -3.58
C GLY A 180 -0.55 -17.93 -3.33
N THR A 181 -1.27 -18.93 -3.84
CA THR A 181 -0.94 -20.37 -3.69
C THR A 181 0.36 -20.79 -4.36
N GLN A 182 0.92 -20.00 -5.29
CA GLN A 182 2.14 -20.31 -6.04
C GLN A 182 3.26 -19.28 -5.84
N SER A 183 3.39 -18.72 -4.64
CA SER A 183 4.47 -17.77 -4.27
C SER A 183 4.49 -16.43 -5.04
N LYS A 184 3.56 -16.22 -5.98
CA LYS A 184 3.30 -14.91 -6.59
C LYS A 184 2.22 -14.18 -5.78
N GLY A 185 2.51 -12.95 -5.39
CA GLY A 185 1.53 -12.07 -4.77
C GLY A 185 0.36 -11.79 -5.71
N VAL A 186 -0.86 -11.93 -5.21
CA VAL A 186 -2.10 -11.57 -5.90
C VAL A 186 -2.49 -10.16 -5.49
N ILE A 187 -2.67 -9.26 -6.46
CA ILE A 187 -3.15 -7.91 -6.19
C ILE A 187 -4.61 -8.02 -5.75
N LEU A 188 -4.91 -7.56 -4.53
CA LEU A 188 -6.27 -7.50 -4.00
C LEU A 188 -6.95 -6.19 -4.40
N ILE A 189 -6.21 -5.08 -4.26
CA ILE A 189 -6.68 -3.75 -4.67
C ILE A 189 -5.49 -2.85 -5.05
N PRO A 190 -5.43 -2.35 -6.30
CA PRO A 190 -4.52 -1.28 -6.69
C PRO A 190 -5.03 0.08 -6.20
N ASN A 191 -4.10 1.04 -6.07
CA ASN A 191 -4.38 2.43 -5.75
C ASN A 191 -5.20 2.63 -4.46
N LEU A 192 -5.02 1.75 -3.48
CA LEU A 192 -5.55 1.97 -2.13
C LEU A 192 -4.69 3.05 -1.46
N ASP A 193 -5.30 4.21 -1.22
CA ASP A 193 -4.60 5.38 -0.68
C ASP A 193 -4.56 5.35 0.85
N GLY A 194 -5.66 4.93 1.50
CA GLY A 194 -5.78 4.99 2.94
C GLY A 194 -6.50 3.81 3.61
N LEU A 195 -6.15 3.55 4.86
CA LEU A 195 -6.76 2.53 5.72
C LEU A 195 -7.33 3.17 6.98
N VAL A 196 -8.65 3.22 7.11
CA VAL A 196 -9.32 3.64 8.35
C VAL A 196 -9.37 2.44 9.30
N ILE A 197 -8.62 2.52 10.39
CA ILE A 197 -8.54 1.47 11.40
C ILE A 197 -9.49 1.85 12.54
N VAL A 198 -10.66 1.21 12.57
CA VAL A 198 -11.70 1.48 13.55
C VAL A 198 -11.50 0.63 14.79
N SER A 199 -11.36 1.28 15.93
CA SER A 199 -11.40 0.66 17.26
C SER A 199 -12.60 1.20 18.04
N SER A 200 -13.22 0.39 18.89
CA SER A 200 -14.30 0.84 19.77
C SER A 200 -13.73 1.17 21.14
N VAL A 201 -14.22 2.23 21.77
CA VAL A 201 -13.82 2.64 23.13
C VAL A 201 -14.47 1.80 24.23
N LYS A 202 -15.47 0.96 23.91
CA LYS A 202 -16.20 0.17 24.90
C LYS A 202 -16.28 -1.31 24.55
N GLU A 203 -17.06 -1.67 23.54
CA GLU A 203 -17.30 -3.09 23.20
C GLU A 203 -17.17 -3.38 21.70
N PRO A 204 -16.14 -4.15 21.27
CA PRO A 204 -15.02 -4.61 22.09
C PRO A 204 -14.15 -3.41 22.57
N PRO A 205 -13.41 -3.57 23.69
CA PRO A 205 -12.50 -2.53 24.17
C PRO A 205 -11.32 -2.36 23.20
N ILE A 206 -10.56 -1.28 23.38
CA ILE A 206 -9.41 -0.98 22.53
C ILE A 206 -8.35 -2.07 22.70
N TRP A 207 -8.21 -2.93 21.69
CA TRP A 207 -7.13 -3.90 21.63
C TRP A 207 -5.92 -3.31 20.92
N GLN A 208 -5.05 -2.62 21.68
CA GLN A 208 -3.90 -1.88 21.15
C GLN A 208 -3.01 -2.74 20.24
N ARG A 209 -2.71 -3.98 20.64
CA ARG A 209 -1.92 -4.89 19.80
C ARG A 209 -2.56 -5.15 18.44
N MET A 210 -3.87 -5.28 18.37
CA MET A 210 -4.54 -5.45 17.07
C MET A 210 -4.49 -4.16 16.23
N LEU A 211 -4.62 -3.00 16.87
CA LEU A 211 -4.46 -1.69 16.22
C LEU A 211 -3.03 -1.54 15.65
N ASP A 212 -2.02 -1.83 16.46
CA ASP A 212 -0.61 -1.79 16.06
C ASP A 212 -0.31 -2.73 14.89
N LYS A 213 -0.91 -3.93 14.89
CA LYS A 213 -0.82 -4.87 13.75
C LYS A 213 -1.36 -4.25 12.46
N PHE A 214 -2.50 -3.57 12.51
CA PHE A 214 -3.05 -2.90 11.33
C PHE A 214 -2.16 -1.75 10.85
N LEU A 215 -1.56 -0.98 11.77
CA LEU A 215 -0.63 0.09 11.45
C LEU A 215 0.61 -0.45 10.74
N VAL A 216 1.23 -1.50 11.29
CA VAL A 216 2.39 -2.17 10.68
C VAL A 216 2.08 -2.66 9.26
N ILE A 217 0.90 -3.26 9.06
CA ILE A 217 0.48 -3.75 7.74
C ILE A 217 0.25 -2.59 6.76
N ALA A 218 -0.31 -1.47 7.24
CA ALA A 218 -0.49 -0.27 6.44
C ALA A 218 0.86 0.32 6.01
N GLU A 219 1.80 0.47 6.95
CA GLU A 219 3.17 0.95 6.70
C GLU A 219 3.90 0.05 5.70
N ALA A 220 3.91 -1.27 5.92
CA ALA A 220 4.54 -2.22 5.00
C ALA A 220 3.92 -2.23 3.60
N SER A 221 2.64 -1.84 3.49
CA SER A 221 1.94 -1.74 2.22
C SER A 221 2.01 -0.33 1.60
N GLY A 222 2.65 0.62 2.29
CA GLY A 222 2.64 2.04 1.94
C GLY A 222 1.23 2.61 1.83
N ILE A 223 0.29 2.21 2.69
CA ILE A 223 -1.06 2.75 2.76
C ILE A 223 -1.11 3.73 3.94
N GLU A 224 -1.68 4.93 3.74
CA GLU A 224 -1.77 5.94 4.80
C GLU A 224 -2.83 5.50 5.85
N PRO A 225 -2.47 5.21 7.11
CA PRO A 225 -3.47 4.80 8.10
C PRO A 225 -4.14 6.01 8.76
N LEU A 226 -5.39 5.83 9.18
CA LEU A 226 -6.12 6.72 10.08
C LEU A 226 -6.64 5.89 11.25
N VAL A 227 -6.28 6.24 12.48
CA VAL A 227 -6.83 5.63 13.68
C VAL A 227 -8.17 6.29 14.01
N CYS A 228 -9.23 5.50 14.13
CA CYS A 228 -10.58 5.99 14.41
C CYS A 228 -11.14 5.31 15.67
N PHE A 229 -11.18 6.05 16.78
CA PHE A 229 -11.78 5.58 18.02
C PHE A 229 -13.28 5.90 18.03
N ASN A 230 -14.09 4.87 17.84
CA ASN A 230 -15.53 4.98 17.69
C ASN A 230 -16.29 4.66 19.00
N LYS A 231 -17.57 5.03 19.03
CA LYS A 231 -18.52 4.84 20.15
C LYS A 231 -18.22 5.69 21.38
N ILE A 232 -17.67 6.89 21.18
CA ILE A 232 -17.38 7.83 22.27
C ILE A 232 -18.62 8.29 23.04
N ASP A 233 -19.80 8.15 22.44
CA ASP A 233 -21.10 8.36 23.08
C ASP A 233 -21.34 7.42 24.27
N MET A 234 -20.56 6.34 24.39
CA MET A 234 -20.67 5.37 25.48
C MET A 234 -19.71 5.66 26.65
N LEU A 235 -18.90 6.72 26.56
CA LEU A 235 -17.94 7.11 27.59
C LEU A 235 -18.52 8.22 28.47
N GLU A 236 -18.42 8.03 29.78
CA GLU A 236 -18.63 9.10 30.76
C GLU A 236 -17.36 9.96 30.92
N ASN A 237 -16.18 9.34 30.74
CA ASN A 237 -14.88 9.98 30.82
C ASN A 237 -14.04 9.69 29.56
N ARG A 238 -13.48 10.73 28.95
CA ARG A 238 -12.69 10.64 27.70
C ARG A 238 -11.17 10.59 27.92
N SER A 239 -10.69 10.69 29.15
CA SER A 239 -9.24 10.80 29.44
C SER A 239 -8.41 9.67 28.83
N GLU A 240 -8.91 8.42 28.86
CA GLU A 240 -8.22 7.27 28.28
C GLU A 240 -8.13 7.36 26.76
N VAL A 241 -9.24 7.68 26.07
CA VAL A 241 -9.22 7.80 24.61
C VAL A 241 -8.40 9.00 24.14
N ASP A 242 -8.42 10.11 24.88
CA ASP A 242 -7.65 11.31 24.54
C ASP A 242 -6.14 11.07 24.73
N ALA A 243 -5.75 10.30 25.75
CA ALA A 243 -4.36 9.84 25.92
C ALA A 243 -3.92 8.95 24.76
N MET A 244 -4.81 8.08 24.25
CA MET A 244 -4.54 7.22 23.10
C MET A 244 -4.42 8.01 21.80
N VAL A 245 -5.31 8.98 21.56
CA VAL A 245 -5.23 9.92 20.42
C VAL A 245 -3.89 10.66 20.46
N THR A 246 -3.49 11.12 21.64
CA THR A 246 -2.20 11.80 21.85
C THR A 246 -1.02 10.88 21.57
N LEU A 247 -1.06 9.63 22.05
CA LEU A 247 -0.01 8.63 21.82
C LEU A 247 0.20 8.39 20.32
N TYR A 248 -0.87 8.04 19.59
CA TYR A 248 -0.77 7.75 18.16
C TYR A 248 -0.43 8.99 17.33
N GLY A 249 -0.95 10.16 17.72
CA GLY A 249 -0.61 11.45 17.12
C GLY A 249 0.88 11.80 17.26
N LYS A 250 1.47 11.59 18.44
CA LYS A 250 2.90 11.86 18.70
C LYS A 250 3.84 11.02 17.84
N ILE A 251 3.45 9.79 17.49
CA ILE A 251 4.24 8.90 16.63
C ILE A 251 3.91 9.05 15.14
N GLY A 252 3.13 10.07 14.76
CA GLY A 252 2.90 10.46 13.37
C GLY A 252 1.63 9.92 12.73
N TYR A 253 0.78 9.20 13.47
CA TYR A 253 -0.49 8.70 12.93
C TYR A 253 -1.64 9.68 13.20
N PRO A 254 -2.41 10.06 12.17
CA PRO A 254 -3.63 10.82 12.41
C PRO A 254 -4.60 9.93 13.21
N ALA A 255 -5.12 10.49 14.30
CA ALA A 255 -6.07 9.82 15.18
C ALA A 255 -7.28 10.71 15.41
N ILE A 256 -8.47 10.15 15.25
CA ILE A 256 -9.73 10.84 15.46
C ILE A 256 -10.64 10.02 16.38
N VAL A 257 -11.59 10.74 16.98
CA VAL A 257 -12.67 10.21 17.81
C VAL A 257 -13.98 10.40 17.08
N THR A 258 -14.85 9.39 17.12
CA THR A 258 -16.13 9.40 16.41
C THR A 258 -17.25 8.77 17.22
N SER A 259 -18.48 9.22 16.97
CA SER A 259 -19.69 8.49 17.31
C SER A 259 -20.57 8.37 16.07
N ALA A 260 -20.79 7.14 15.62
CA ALA A 260 -21.78 6.88 14.58
C ALA A 260 -23.22 7.18 15.04
N THR A 261 -23.47 7.21 16.36
CA THR A 261 -24.78 7.47 16.95
C THR A 261 -25.09 8.97 16.98
N THR A 262 -24.16 9.78 17.49
CA THR A 262 -24.38 11.23 17.66
C THR A 262 -23.93 12.05 16.45
N GLY A 263 -23.11 11.47 15.58
CA GLY A 263 -22.51 12.14 14.43
C GLY A 263 -21.20 12.87 14.76
N GLU A 264 -20.73 12.84 16.01
CA GLU A 264 -19.45 13.45 16.38
C GLU A 264 -18.30 12.85 15.57
N GLY A 265 -17.41 13.71 15.04
CA GLY A 265 -16.22 13.31 14.30
C GLY A 265 -16.46 12.80 12.87
N ILE A 266 -17.71 12.65 12.42
CA ILE A 266 -18.03 12.14 11.07
C ILE A 266 -17.51 13.08 9.97
N GLU A 267 -17.60 14.39 10.16
CA GLU A 267 -17.08 15.35 9.17
C GLU A 267 -15.55 15.32 9.07
N ASN A 268 -14.84 15.11 10.19
CA ASN A 268 -13.38 14.92 10.17
C ASN A 268 -13.00 13.66 9.39
N LEU A 269 -13.76 12.57 9.59
CA LEU A 269 -13.57 11.32 8.84
C LEU A 269 -13.84 11.52 7.34
N LYS A 270 -14.93 12.20 6.96
CA LYS A 270 -15.21 12.56 5.55
C LYS A 270 -14.10 13.40 4.94
N ALA A 271 -13.62 14.41 5.65
CA ALA A 271 -12.53 15.28 5.19
C ALA A 271 -11.25 14.48 4.92
N TRP A 272 -10.92 13.54 5.80
CA TRP A 272 -9.78 12.64 5.57
C TRP A 272 -10.03 11.68 4.40
N MET A 273 -11.22 11.13 4.23
CA MET A 273 -11.50 10.20 3.12
C MET A 273 -11.66 10.89 1.76
N LYS A 274 -11.83 12.22 1.75
CA LYS A 274 -12.08 13.00 0.53
C LYS A 274 -10.94 12.81 -0.48
N ARG A 275 -11.32 12.46 -1.72
CA ARG A 275 -10.39 12.21 -2.86
C ARG A 275 -9.40 11.05 -2.64
N ARG A 276 -9.60 10.21 -1.63
CA ARG A 276 -8.82 8.98 -1.38
C ARG A 276 -9.66 7.76 -1.77
N THR A 277 -8.99 6.70 -2.21
CA THR A 277 -9.54 5.35 -2.15
C THR A 277 -9.21 4.78 -0.79
N SER A 278 -10.23 4.56 0.04
CA SER A 278 -10.06 4.15 1.43
C SER A 278 -10.68 2.77 1.68
N ALA A 279 -10.06 2.00 2.54
CA ALA A 279 -10.65 0.78 3.11
C ALA A 279 -10.89 0.99 4.61
N VAL A 280 -11.83 0.21 5.17
CA VAL A 280 -12.15 0.26 6.60
C VAL A 280 -11.89 -1.11 7.22
N SER A 281 -11.02 -1.15 8.22
CA SER A 281 -10.64 -2.37 8.95
C SER A 281 -10.80 -2.17 10.46
N GLY A 282 -10.81 -3.27 11.21
CA GLY A 282 -11.08 -3.28 12.65
C GLY A 282 -11.85 -4.52 13.07
N LEU A 283 -11.87 -4.80 14.38
CA LEU A 283 -12.54 -5.99 14.93
C LEU A 283 -14.05 -6.01 14.63
N SER A 284 -14.67 -7.17 14.73
CA SER A 284 -16.14 -7.25 14.69
C SER A 284 -16.74 -6.44 15.84
N GLY A 285 -17.90 -5.83 15.65
CA GLY A 285 -18.58 -5.07 16.70
C GLY A 285 -18.10 -3.62 16.93
N VAL A 286 -16.93 -3.21 16.41
CA VAL A 286 -16.39 -1.83 16.63
C VAL A 286 -17.20 -0.70 15.98
N GLY A 287 -18.20 -1.02 15.14
CA GLY A 287 -19.10 -0.04 14.52
C GLY A 287 -18.70 0.42 13.11
N LYS A 288 -17.86 -0.33 12.37
CA LYS A 288 -17.49 -0.02 10.97
C LYS A 288 -18.69 0.24 10.07
N SER A 289 -19.68 -0.65 10.09
CA SER A 289 -20.89 -0.53 9.26
C SER A 289 -21.73 0.69 9.65
N SER A 290 -21.84 0.96 10.96
CA SER A 290 -22.55 2.14 11.47
C SER A 290 -21.87 3.43 11.03
N LEU A 291 -20.54 3.50 11.10
CA LEU A 291 -19.76 4.63 10.60
C LEU A 291 -19.94 4.82 9.09
N LEU A 292 -19.86 3.76 8.31
CA LEU A 292 -20.06 3.85 6.86
C LEU A 292 -21.46 4.35 6.50
N ASN A 293 -22.49 3.90 7.22
CA ASN A 293 -23.86 4.40 7.06
C ASN A 293 -24.01 5.87 7.51
N ALA A 294 -23.30 6.30 8.55
CA ALA A 294 -23.31 7.69 9.01
C ALA A 294 -22.59 8.62 8.03
N ILE A 295 -21.52 8.14 7.38
CA ILE A 295 -20.78 8.88 6.36
C ILE A 295 -21.62 9.06 5.09
N GLN A 296 -22.27 8.00 4.62
CA GLN A 296 -23.15 8.05 3.45
C GLN A 296 -24.27 7.03 3.60
N PRO A 297 -25.49 7.48 3.91
CA PRO A 297 -26.66 6.63 3.99
C PRO A 297 -26.90 5.87 2.69
N GLY A 298 -27.33 4.61 2.78
CA GLY A 298 -27.63 3.79 1.60
C GLY A 298 -26.41 3.12 0.95
N LEU A 299 -25.21 3.25 1.53
CA LEU A 299 -24.08 2.34 1.28
C LEU A 299 -24.51 0.91 1.65
N LYS A 300 -25.07 0.16 0.70
CA LYS A 300 -25.42 -1.27 0.83
C LYS A 300 -24.17 -2.16 0.82
N LEU A 301 -23.19 -1.81 1.66
CA LEU A 301 -22.04 -2.64 1.92
C LEU A 301 -22.52 -3.95 2.53
N ARG A 302 -21.82 -5.05 2.24
CA ARG A 302 -22.17 -6.35 2.81
C ARG A 302 -21.88 -6.33 4.31
N THR A 303 -22.88 -5.93 5.09
CA THR A 303 -22.92 -6.10 6.54
C THR A 303 -23.20 -7.56 6.82
N ASN A 304 -22.30 -8.22 7.55
CA ASN A 304 -22.42 -9.63 7.92
C ASN A 304 -23.73 -9.88 8.69
N ALA A 305 -24.76 -10.37 8.00
CA ALA A 305 -25.53 -11.46 8.56
C ALA A 305 -24.77 -12.74 8.17
N VAL A 306 -24.11 -13.37 9.14
CA VAL A 306 -23.61 -14.73 8.98
C VAL A 306 -24.85 -15.58 8.71
N ASN A 307 -25.08 -15.95 7.45
CA ASN A 307 -26.20 -16.82 7.10
C ASN A 307 -25.82 -18.25 7.52
N PRO A 308 -26.42 -18.84 8.58
CA PRO A 308 -25.96 -20.13 9.11
C PRO A 308 -26.39 -21.32 8.24
N LYS A 309 -27.13 -21.09 7.14
CA LYS A 309 -27.88 -22.12 6.41
C LYS A 309 -27.29 -22.52 5.06
N ARG A 310 -26.04 -22.22 4.74
CA ARG A 310 -25.40 -22.75 3.52
C ARG A 310 -24.07 -23.41 3.83
N GLY A 311 -24.13 -24.69 4.20
CA GLY A 311 -23.03 -25.61 3.94
C GLY A 311 -22.77 -25.64 2.43
N GLY A 312 -21.57 -25.28 2.01
CA GLY A 312 -21.16 -25.34 0.61
C GLY A 312 -20.30 -24.17 0.17
N ARG A 313 -19.00 -24.45 -0.04
CA ARG A 313 -18.00 -23.65 -0.77
C ARG A 313 -17.96 -22.16 -0.43
N HIS A 314 -16.95 -21.77 0.36
CA HIS A 314 -16.47 -20.40 0.46
C HIS A 314 -16.25 -19.80 -0.94
N THR A 315 -17.27 -19.12 -1.47
CA THR A 315 -17.18 -18.43 -2.74
C THR A 315 -16.62 -17.06 -2.40
N THR A 316 -15.31 -16.87 -2.58
CA THR A 316 -14.62 -15.61 -2.25
C THR A 316 -15.35 -14.44 -2.90
N ALA A 317 -15.97 -13.59 -2.08
CA ALA A 317 -16.70 -12.44 -2.59
C ALA A 317 -15.77 -11.52 -3.37
N ALA A 318 -16.21 -11.03 -4.53
CA ALA A 318 -15.42 -10.13 -5.36
C ALA A 318 -15.30 -8.73 -4.73
N THR A 319 -14.12 -8.13 -4.83
CA THR A 319 -13.85 -6.73 -4.44
C THR A 319 -14.78 -5.78 -5.18
N GLN A 320 -15.28 -4.75 -4.49
CA GLN A 320 -16.07 -3.67 -5.10
C GLN A 320 -15.65 -2.30 -4.56
N LEU A 321 -15.73 -1.27 -5.41
CA LEU A 321 -15.64 0.13 -4.98
C LEU A 321 -17.03 0.77 -4.92
N TYR A 322 -17.17 1.69 -3.98
CA TYR A 322 -18.33 2.55 -3.80
C TYR A 322 -17.89 4.00 -3.87
N LYS A 323 -18.52 4.80 -4.74
CA LYS A 323 -18.24 6.24 -4.87
C LYS A 323 -18.86 6.97 -3.69
N LEU A 324 -18.09 7.90 -3.12
CA LEU A 324 -18.55 8.78 -2.06
C LEU A 324 -19.05 10.10 -2.65
N ASP A 325 -20.17 10.62 -2.17
CA ASP A 325 -20.82 11.83 -2.69
C ASP A 325 -19.98 13.09 -2.46
N PHE A 326 -19.19 13.11 -1.38
CA PHE A 326 -18.23 14.17 -1.08
C PHE A 326 -16.87 13.97 -1.77
N GLY A 327 -16.74 12.93 -2.60
CA GLY A 327 -15.56 12.59 -3.38
C GLY A 327 -14.64 11.56 -2.70
N GLY A 328 -14.06 10.66 -3.50
CA GLY A 328 -13.30 9.50 -3.01
C GLY A 328 -14.07 8.19 -3.20
N PHE A 329 -13.48 7.10 -2.72
CA PHE A 329 -14.02 5.76 -2.87
C PHE A 329 -13.86 4.93 -1.61
N ILE A 330 -14.84 4.08 -1.30
CA ILE A 330 -14.70 2.99 -0.33
C ILE A 330 -14.45 1.68 -1.06
N ALA A 331 -13.41 0.98 -0.63
CA ALA A 331 -13.11 -0.38 -1.05
C ALA A 331 -13.71 -1.40 -0.08
N ASP A 332 -14.60 -2.26 -0.58
CA ASP A 332 -15.07 -3.46 0.13
C ASP A 332 -14.34 -4.68 -0.43
N THR A 333 -13.28 -5.07 0.27
CA THR A 333 -12.41 -6.19 -0.11
C THR A 333 -12.40 -7.21 1.03
N PRO A 334 -12.91 -8.43 0.84
CA PRO A 334 -12.88 -9.45 1.90
C PRO A 334 -11.48 -9.71 2.46
N GLY A 335 -10.45 -9.65 1.62
CA GLY A 335 -9.05 -9.83 2.03
C GLY A 335 -8.45 -8.73 2.93
N LEU A 336 -9.10 -7.56 3.03
CA LEU A 336 -8.71 -6.50 3.99
C LEU A 336 -9.35 -6.69 5.37
N ARG A 337 -10.26 -7.67 5.52
CA ARG A 337 -10.91 -8.01 6.79
C ARG A 337 -10.08 -9.00 7.62
N GLU A 338 -9.23 -9.78 6.96
CA GLU A 338 -8.31 -10.77 7.54
C GLU A 338 -6.87 -10.34 7.25
N LEU A 339 -6.43 -9.23 7.86
CA LEU A 339 -5.08 -8.72 7.67
C LEU A 339 -4.09 -9.57 8.48
N HIS A 340 -3.27 -10.35 7.78
CA HIS A 340 -2.12 -11.06 8.35
C HIS A 340 -0.84 -10.33 7.95
N PHE A 341 0.25 -10.58 8.70
CA PHE A 341 1.61 -10.20 8.29
C PHE A 341 2.01 -11.04 7.06
N TYR A 342 1.44 -10.71 5.90
CA TYR A 342 1.84 -11.33 4.66
C TYR A 342 3.10 -10.63 4.17
N ASP A 343 4.17 -11.39 3.97
CA ASP A 343 5.44 -10.94 3.37
C ASP A 343 6.17 -9.84 4.16
N ILE A 344 5.90 -9.69 5.46
CA ILE A 344 6.69 -8.85 6.38
C ILE A 344 7.75 -9.73 7.05
N GLU A 345 9.02 -9.50 6.70
CA GLU A 345 10.14 -10.20 7.33
C GLU A 345 10.33 -9.67 8.77
N PRO A 346 10.45 -10.55 9.79
CA PRO A 346 10.63 -10.13 11.18
C PRO A 346 11.78 -9.14 11.39
N ARG A 347 12.88 -9.30 10.64
CA ARG A 347 14.06 -8.41 10.68
C ARG A 347 13.80 -6.98 10.21
N LEU A 348 12.67 -6.74 9.55
CA LEU A 348 12.26 -5.41 9.06
C LEU A 348 11.15 -4.82 9.92
N MET A 349 10.73 -5.50 10.99
CA MET A 349 9.58 -5.10 11.80
C MET A 349 9.73 -3.69 12.37
N ASP A 350 10.94 -3.34 12.80
CA ASP A 350 11.28 -2.04 13.37
C ASP A 350 11.08 -0.88 12.39
N ARG A 351 11.16 -1.15 11.08
CA ARG A 351 10.90 -0.16 10.02
C ARG A 351 9.44 0.28 9.95
N TYR A 352 8.53 -0.56 10.45
CA TYR A 352 7.09 -0.32 10.39
C TYR A 352 6.52 0.25 11.70
N PHE A 353 7.40 0.60 12.64
CA PHE A 353 7.10 1.41 13.82
C PHE A 353 7.83 2.75 13.67
N PRO A 354 7.15 3.85 13.30
CA PRO A 354 7.80 5.14 13.00
C PRO A 354 8.75 5.63 14.09
N GLU A 355 8.33 5.48 15.35
CA GLU A 355 9.09 5.85 16.54
C GLU A 355 10.36 5.03 16.73
N MET A 356 10.39 3.77 16.26
CA MET A 356 11.58 2.92 16.28
C MET A 356 12.43 3.13 15.05
N ASN A 357 11.81 3.24 13.87
CA ASN A 357 12.48 3.42 12.60
C ASN A 357 13.40 4.66 12.62
N SER A 358 12.92 5.76 13.21
CA SER A 358 13.69 6.99 13.38
C SER A 358 14.94 6.86 14.27
N LEU A 359 15.01 5.83 15.12
CA LEU A 359 16.12 5.61 16.05
C LEU A 359 17.11 4.52 15.59
N ARG A 360 16.82 3.81 14.50
CA ARG A 360 17.62 2.65 14.05
C ARG A 360 19.07 2.99 13.81
N GLU A 361 19.35 4.15 13.23
CA GLU A 361 20.71 4.62 12.91
C GLU A 361 21.50 5.06 14.15
N HIS A 362 20.83 5.24 15.29
CA HIS A 362 21.44 5.63 16.56
C HIS A 362 21.82 4.43 17.44
N CYS A 363 21.51 3.20 17.02
CA CYS A 363 21.99 2.00 17.70
C CYS A 363 23.48 1.81 17.47
N THR A 364 24.22 1.45 18.53
CA THR A 364 25.67 1.22 18.44
C THR A 364 26.05 0.06 17.51
N ARG A 365 25.13 -0.89 17.29
CA ARG A 365 25.31 -2.05 16.40
C ARG A 365 24.40 -1.94 15.17
N GLY A 366 24.95 -2.23 13.99
CA GLY A 366 24.20 -2.17 12.73
C GLY A 366 23.08 -3.21 12.56
N ALA A 367 23.14 -4.33 13.30
CA ALA A 367 22.14 -5.42 13.28
C ALA A 367 21.40 -5.54 14.62
N CYS A 368 21.00 -4.42 15.22
CA CYS A 368 20.26 -4.40 16.48
C CYS A 368 18.81 -4.90 16.28
N THR A 369 18.40 -5.89 17.06
CA THR A 369 17.02 -6.40 17.12
C THR A 369 16.14 -5.63 18.10
N HIS A 370 16.72 -4.69 18.83
CA HIS A 370 16.07 -3.85 19.85
C HIS A 370 15.45 -4.66 20.99
N THR A 371 16.11 -5.73 21.44
CA THR A 371 15.56 -6.58 22.51
C THR A 371 16.49 -6.75 23.71
N TYR A 372 17.79 -6.92 23.50
CA TYR A 372 18.77 -7.17 24.58
C TYR A 372 20.14 -6.54 24.32
N GLU A 373 20.31 -5.80 23.22
CA GLU A 373 21.62 -5.29 22.82
C GLU A 373 22.07 -4.06 23.60
N GLU A 374 23.30 -4.10 24.11
CA GLU A 374 23.97 -2.93 24.69
C GLU A 374 24.08 -1.79 23.66
N GLY A 375 23.75 -0.56 24.09
CA GLY A 375 23.76 0.60 23.21
C GLY A 375 22.54 0.72 22.28
N CYS A 376 21.47 -0.02 22.54
CA CYS A 376 20.21 0.09 21.79
C CYS A 376 19.51 1.44 22.05
N ALA A 377 19.41 2.28 21.01
CA ALA A 377 18.73 3.57 21.10
C ALA A 377 17.22 3.44 21.38
N VAL A 378 16.58 2.39 20.87
CA VAL A 378 15.16 2.09 21.10
C VAL A 378 14.91 1.76 22.58
N GLU A 379 15.73 0.91 23.19
CA GLU A 379 15.62 0.57 24.62
C GLU A 379 15.88 1.79 25.52
N MET A 380 16.86 2.64 25.16
CA MET A 380 17.09 3.90 25.87
C MET A 380 15.91 4.87 25.75
N ALA A 381 15.30 4.98 24.57
CA ALA A 381 14.12 5.80 24.35
C ALA A 381 12.90 5.26 25.12
N LEU A 382 12.74 3.94 25.21
CA LEU A 382 11.74 3.28 26.04
C LEU A 382 11.93 3.65 27.52
N LYS A 383 13.15 3.52 28.07
CA LYS A 383 13.46 3.88 29.47
C LYS A 383 13.19 5.36 29.79
N LYS A 384 13.34 6.24 28.80
CA LYS A 384 13.04 7.68 28.91
C LYS A 384 11.56 8.04 28.73
N GLY A 385 10.71 7.07 28.37
CA GLY A 385 9.30 7.29 28.09
C GLY A 385 9.01 7.92 26.71
N ASN A 386 9.99 7.98 25.82
CA ASN A 386 9.81 8.47 24.45
C ASN A 386 9.12 7.44 23.54
N ILE A 387 9.22 6.15 23.89
CA ILE A 387 8.46 5.07 23.27
C ILE A 387 7.51 4.51 24.32
N SER A 388 6.25 4.30 23.95
CA SER A 388 5.28 3.65 24.84
C SER A 388 5.64 2.18 25.06
N GLN A 389 5.52 1.73 26.30
CA GLN A 389 5.68 0.32 26.68
C GLN A 389 4.79 -0.61 25.84
N SER A 390 3.54 -0.23 25.61
CA SER A 390 2.60 -1.05 24.83
C SER A 390 3.03 -1.22 23.36
N ARG A 391 3.61 -0.18 22.77
CA ARG A 391 4.12 -0.19 21.39
C ARG A 391 5.35 -1.09 21.27
N TYR A 392 6.24 -1.01 22.26
CA TYR A 392 7.40 -1.89 22.34
C TYR A 392 7.02 -3.37 22.53
N GLU A 393 6.02 -3.65 23.36
CA GLU A 393 5.50 -5.01 23.54
C GLU A 393 4.87 -5.55 22.25
N SER A 394 4.10 -4.73 21.52
CA SER A 394 3.56 -5.10 20.21
C SER A 394 4.68 -5.45 19.22
N TYR A 395 5.74 -4.63 19.16
CA TYR A 395 6.92 -4.89 18.33
C TYR A 395 7.57 -6.25 18.64
N CYS A 396 7.88 -6.50 19.91
CA CYS A 396 8.50 -7.75 20.37
C CYS A 396 7.64 -8.98 20.03
N GLU A 397 6.31 -8.86 20.18
CA GLU A 397 5.38 -9.95 19.87
C GLU A 397 5.31 -10.22 18.35
N PHE A 398 5.29 -9.18 17.52
CA PHE A 398 5.25 -9.34 16.07
C PHE A 398 6.55 -9.90 15.51
N GLN A 399 7.68 -9.55 16.12
CA GLN A 399 8.99 -10.10 15.77
C GLN A 399 9.04 -11.62 16.03
N LYS A 400 8.42 -12.11 17.11
CA LYS A 400 8.33 -13.55 17.44
C LYS A 400 7.34 -14.31 16.56
N SER A 401 6.17 -13.71 16.29
CA SER A 401 5.05 -14.37 15.60
C SER A 401 5.16 -14.41 14.07
N SER A 402 6.16 -13.74 13.49
CA SER A 402 6.42 -13.71 12.04
C SER A 402 7.40 -14.81 11.58
N GLY A 403 7.71 -15.78 12.45
CA GLY A 403 8.58 -16.94 12.21
C GLY A 403 7.87 -18.19 11.70
#